data_AF-A0A947HUS4-F1
#
_entry.id   AF-A0A947HUS4-F1
#
_cell.length_a   1.000
_cell.length_b   1.000
_cell.length_c   1.000
_cell.angle_alpha   90.00
_cell.angle_beta   90.00
_cell.angle_gamma   90.00
#
_symmetry.space_group_name_H-M   'P 1'
#
loop_
_entity.id
_entity.type
_entity.pdbx_description
1 polymer ?
#
loop_
_entity_poly.entity_id
_entity_poly.type
_entity_poly.pdbx_seq_one_letter_code
_entity_poly.pdbx_strand_id
1 'polypeptide(L)'
;MPGDHTPTYDEWLVMVFDHPELPNGWYEDDDEYAKAWDAESDPVAAVTYQTRLFEEPELVMRRYTPQQIGFGLNFLIHATLSFHVRAFVDPQVPLGFRVRGVRAIGNLYETLFATLIDPACSRVGVTVDSSGRRADSLGFVCFMWWDVWSNLPFFLEKQKEAERDTRPDDSVGFTSHPELVDAGWAAMKQALATKHYLCMEGALHGLGHWQFAEPETVSVIVDAFLASRPELPSDLREYALQAREGDVQ
;
A
#
# COMPACT_ATOMS: atom_id res chain seq x y z
N MET A 1 4.98 24.42 15.43
CA MET A 1 6.07 23.48 15.09
C MET A 1 5.46 22.11 15.16
N PRO A 2 5.51 21.30 14.09
CA PRO A 2 5.33 19.85 14.21
C PRO A 2 6.14 19.35 15.41
N GLY A 3 5.57 18.46 16.22
CA GLY A 3 6.16 18.12 17.51
C GLY A 3 7.54 17.47 17.36
N ASP A 4 8.56 18.03 18.00
CA ASP A 4 9.93 17.46 18.14
C ASP A 4 9.96 16.08 18.85
N HIS A 5 8.81 15.45 19.06
CA HIS A 5 8.66 14.19 19.77
C HIS A 5 8.06 13.14 18.84
N THR A 6 8.79 12.04 18.64
CA THR A 6 8.24 10.83 18.04
C THR A 6 7.06 10.34 18.87
N PRO A 7 5.83 10.26 18.33
CA PRO A 7 4.67 9.80 19.07
C PRO A 7 4.85 8.35 19.49
N THR A 8 4.17 7.93 20.56
CA THR A 8 4.01 6.50 20.86
C THR A 8 3.19 5.81 19.77
N TYR A 9 3.22 4.47 19.72
CA TYR A 9 2.44 3.71 18.75
C TYR A 9 0.93 3.96 18.84
N ASP A 10 0.37 4.08 20.05
CA ASP A 10 -1.06 4.35 20.22
C ASP A 10 -1.43 5.78 19.79
N GLU A 11 -0.58 6.77 20.07
CA GLU A 11 -0.76 8.15 19.57
C GLU A 11 -0.69 8.20 18.04
N TRP A 12 0.25 7.45 17.45
CA TRP A 12 0.37 7.32 16.00
C TRP A 12 -0.89 6.68 15.37
N LEU A 13 -1.47 5.64 16.00
CA LEU A 13 -2.72 5.04 15.53
C LEU A 13 -3.88 6.05 15.56
N VAL A 14 -4.03 6.82 16.63
CA VAL A 14 -5.04 7.88 16.72
C VAL A 14 -4.83 8.91 15.61
N MET A 15 -3.60 9.36 15.41
CA MET A 15 -3.25 10.31 14.36
C MET A 15 -3.48 9.78 12.94
N VAL A 16 -3.40 8.47 12.69
CA VAL A 16 -3.61 7.92 11.34
C VAL A 16 -5.08 7.58 11.08
N PHE A 17 -5.80 7.06 12.08
CA PHE A 17 -7.11 6.42 11.89
C PHE A 17 -8.28 7.12 12.59
N ASP A 18 -8.07 7.87 13.67
CA ASP A 18 -9.16 8.46 14.47
C ASP A 18 -9.60 9.83 13.93
N HIS A 19 -10.13 9.82 12.71
CA HIS A 19 -10.59 11.02 12.04
C HIS A 19 -12.06 10.93 11.64
N PRO A 20 -12.75 12.07 11.47
CA PRO A 20 -14.08 12.11 10.86
C PRO A 20 -14.07 11.47 9.47
N GLU A 21 -15.15 10.76 9.14
CA GLU A 21 -15.36 10.19 7.82
C GLU A 21 -15.77 11.29 6.82
N LEU A 22 -14.77 11.96 6.24
CA LEU A 22 -14.98 13.02 5.25
C LEU A 22 -15.07 12.47 3.82
N PRO A 23 -15.78 13.17 2.90
CA PRO A 23 -15.90 12.84 1.48
C PRO A 23 -14.67 12.28 0.76
N ASN A 24 -13.51 12.93 0.96
CA ASN A 24 -12.28 12.62 0.22
C ASN A 24 -11.15 12.13 1.14
N GLY A 25 -11.45 11.90 2.43
CA GLY A 25 -10.45 11.70 3.46
C GLY A 25 -10.05 13.02 4.14
N TRP A 26 -9.65 12.91 5.40
CA TRP A 26 -9.32 14.06 6.25
C TRP A 26 -8.08 14.84 5.79
N TYR A 27 -7.16 14.16 5.09
CA TYR A 27 -5.90 14.73 4.60
C TYR A 27 -6.05 15.60 3.34
N GLU A 28 -7.22 15.62 2.70
CA GLU A 28 -7.48 16.47 1.52
C GLU A 28 -8.00 17.87 1.92
N ASP A 29 -8.69 17.95 3.07
CA ASP A 29 -9.40 19.16 3.48
C ASP A 29 -8.64 19.98 4.55
N ASP A 30 -7.71 19.37 5.29
CA ASP A 30 -7.08 20.01 6.44
C ASP A 30 -5.57 19.70 6.57
N ASP A 31 -4.80 20.77 6.34
CA ASP A 31 -3.35 20.86 6.40
C ASP A 31 -2.79 20.68 7.82
N GLU A 32 -3.61 20.80 8.88
CA GLU A 32 -3.17 20.64 10.28
C GLU A 32 -2.89 19.18 10.65
N TYR A 33 -3.67 18.23 10.16
CA TYR A 33 -3.48 16.81 10.49
C TYR A 33 -2.25 16.20 9.82
N ALA A 34 -1.93 16.63 8.60
CA ALA A 34 -0.70 16.24 7.90
C ALA A 34 0.58 16.73 8.61
N LYS A 35 0.46 17.68 9.56
CA LYS A 35 1.57 18.27 10.33
C LYS A 35 1.70 17.71 11.75
N ALA A 36 0.86 16.75 12.15
CA ALA A 36 0.83 16.24 13.52
C ALA A 36 2.12 15.52 13.92
N TRP A 37 2.73 14.79 13.00
CA TRP A 37 4.06 14.21 13.16
C TRP A 37 4.81 14.18 11.82
N ASP A 38 6.06 14.60 11.87
CA ASP A 38 6.97 14.50 10.74
C ASP A 38 7.63 13.12 10.72
N ALA A 39 7.06 12.18 9.97
CA ALA A 39 7.62 10.83 9.82
C ALA A 39 8.99 10.82 9.12
N GLU A 40 9.40 11.90 8.43
CA GLU A 40 10.75 12.04 7.87
C GLU A 40 11.79 12.28 8.96
N SER A 41 11.40 12.86 10.10
CA SER A 41 12.30 13.09 11.24
C SER A 41 12.68 11.81 12.00
N ASP A 42 11.89 10.73 11.88
CA ASP A 42 12.16 9.42 12.48
C ASP A 42 11.61 8.27 11.59
N PRO A 43 12.30 7.98 10.46
CA PRO A 43 11.85 6.98 9.50
C PRO A 43 11.89 5.55 10.06
N VAL A 44 12.74 5.31 11.07
CA VAL A 44 12.81 4.01 11.77
C VAL A 44 11.55 3.77 12.58
N ALA A 45 11.05 4.77 13.31
CA ALA A 45 9.76 4.68 13.99
C ALA A 45 8.61 4.49 12.99
N ALA A 46 8.63 5.23 11.87
CA ALA A 46 7.60 5.12 10.83
C ALA A 46 7.49 3.70 10.27
N VAL A 47 8.62 3.05 9.93
CA VAL A 47 8.64 1.65 9.48
C VAL A 47 8.26 0.69 10.60
N THR A 48 8.71 0.94 11.83
CA THR A 48 8.40 0.08 12.99
C THR A 48 6.90 0.05 13.29
N TYR A 49 6.25 1.21 13.28
CA TYR A 49 4.81 1.34 13.53
C TYR A 49 3.97 0.73 12.41
N GLN A 50 4.33 1.01 11.15
CA GLN A 50 3.68 0.36 10.00
C GLN A 50 3.86 -1.16 10.05
N THR A 51 5.07 -1.66 10.34
CA THR A 51 5.32 -3.10 10.45
C THR A 51 4.45 -3.72 11.53
N ARG A 52 4.36 -3.10 12.72
CA ARG A 52 3.50 -3.60 13.80
C ARG A 52 2.03 -3.61 13.41
N LEU A 53 1.56 -2.55 12.75
CA LEU A 53 0.19 -2.50 12.21
C LEU A 53 -0.06 -3.64 11.22
N PHE A 54 0.88 -3.90 10.31
CA PHE A 54 0.73 -4.92 9.28
C PHE A 54 0.81 -6.33 9.87
N GLU A 55 1.60 -6.54 10.93
CA GLU A 55 1.67 -7.82 11.63
C GLU A 55 0.45 -8.10 12.52
N GLU A 56 -0.21 -7.06 13.03
CA GLU A 56 -1.35 -7.16 13.95
C GLU A 56 -2.57 -6.34 13.46
N PRO A 57 -3.09 -6.57 12.24
CA PRO A 57 -4.15 -5.75 11.66
C PRO A 57 -5.45 -5.78 12.47
N GLU A 58 -5.69 -6.83 13.25
CA GLU A 58 -6.89 -6.97 14.07
C GLU A 58 -6.99 -5.88 15.14
N LEU A 59 -5.87 -5.24 15.51
CA LEU A 59 -5.89 -4.11 16.42
C LEU A 59 -6.70 -2.95 15.88
N VAL A 60 -6.49 -2.57 14.60
CA VAL A 60 -7.25 -1.49 13.97
C VAL A 60 -8.67 -1.93 13.63
N MET A 61 -8.87 -3.19 13.24
CA MET A 61 -10.21 -3.75 12.98
C MET A 61 -11.14 -3.69 14.20
N ARG A 62 -10.58 -3.75 15.43
CA ARG A 62 -11.35 -3.64 16.68
C ARG A 62 -11.63 -2.20 17.10
N ARG A 63 -10.87 -1.23 16.60
CA ARG A 63 -10.86 0.16 17.10
C ARG A 63 -11.53 1.15 16.15
N TYR A 64 -11.51 0.88 14.84
CA TYR A 64 -11.89 1.83 13.81
C TYR A 64 -12.89 1.22 12.83
N THR A 65 -13.69 2.07 12.19
CA THR A 65 -14.61 1.62 11.12
C THR A 65 -13.83 1.23 9.86
N PRO A 66 -14.39 0.39 8.96
CA PRO A 66 -13.75 0.10 7.67
C PRO A 66 -13.39 1.36 6.87
N GLN A 67 -14.23 2.40 6.95
CA GLN A 67 -13.99 3.67 6.26
C GLN A 67 -12.81 4.44 6.86
N GLN A 68 -12.72 4.52 8.19
CA GLN A 68 -11.56 5.12 8.87
C GLN A 68 -10.26 4.37 8.57
N ILE A 69 -10.31 3.03 8.58
CA ILE A 69 -9.17 2.18 8.20
C ILE A 69 -8.76 2.47 6.76
N GLY A 70 -9.71 2.53 5.84
CA GLY A 70 -9.45 2.85 4.44
C GLY A 70 -8.77 4.22 4.29
N PHE A 71 -9.25 5.27 4.96
CA PHE A 71 -8.59 6.58 4.93
C PHE A 71 -7.19 6.56 5.53
N GLY A 72 -7.00 5.96 6.71
CA GLY A 72 -5.68 5.90 7.33
C GLY A 72 -4.68 5.12 6.47
N LEU A 73 -5.08 3.99 5.88
CA LEU A 73 -4.23 3.24 4.97
C LEU A 73 -3.91 4.02 3.68
N ASN A 74 -4.89 4.74 3.11
CA ASN A 74 -4.65 5.64 1.97
C ASN A 74 -3.61 6.70 2.32
N PHE A 75 -3.71 7.32 3.50
CA PHE A 75 -2.73 8.29 3.98
C PHE A 75 -1.32 7.69 4.05
N LEU A 76 -1.18 6.47 4.59
CA LEU A 76 0.13 5.81 4.71
C LEU A 76 0.81 5.56 3.35
N ILE A 77 0.02 5.18 2.33
CA ILE A 77 0.56 4.92 0.98
C ILE A 77 0.68 6.17 0.12
N HIS A 78 0.14 7.32 0.53
CA HIS A 78 0.17 8.51 -0.31
C HIS A 78 1.53 9.22 -0.23
N ALA A 79 2.46 8.84 -1.13
CA ALA A 79 3.85 9.29 -1.10
C ALA A 79 4.06 10.82 -1.06
N THR A 80 3.14 11.60 -1.63
CA THR A 80 3.21 13.08 -1.62
C THR A 80 2.54 13.74 -0.41
N LEU A 81 1.65 13.03 0.30
CA LEU A 81 0.97 13.55 1.50
C LEU A 81 1.64 13.06 2.78
N SER A 82 2.42 11.98 2.69
CA SER A 82 2.98 11.29 3.84
C SER A 82 4.36 10.71 3.54
N PHE A 83 5.25 10.70 4.52
CA PHE A 83 6.58 10.07 4.40
C PHE A 83 6.54 8.55 4.67
N HIS A 84 5.42 8.02 5.16
CA HIS A 84 5.31 6.63 5.65
C HIS A 84 5.72 5.57 4.61
N VAL A 85 5.20 5.62 3.39
CA VAL A 85 5.62 4.67 2.33
C VAL A 85 7.07 4.89 1.89
N ARG A 86 7.55 6.14 1.91
CA ARG A 86 8.94 6.50 1.55
C ARG A 86 9.96 5.99 2.58
N ALA A 87 9.59 5.90 3.85
CA ALA A 87 10.44 5.35 4.91
C ALA A 87 10.90 3.91 4.61
N PHE A 88 10.16 3.14 3.80
CA PHE A 88 10.56 1.79 3.40
C PHE A 88 11.67 1.71 2.36
N VAL A 89 12.06 2.83 1.75
CA VAL A 89 13.21 2.93 0.84
C VAL A 89 14.27 3.91 1.36
N ASP A 90 14.06 4.44 2.55
CA ASP A 90 15.01 5.33 3.22
C ASP A 90 16.25 4.53 3.70
N PRO A 91 17.47 4.97 3.35
CA PRO A 91 18.71 4.27 3.71
C PRO A 91 19.03 4.33 5.22
N GLN A 92 18.42 5.25 5.98
CA GLN A 92 18.54 5.31 7.44
C GLN A 92 17.82 4.14 8.11
N VAL A 93 16.84 3.52 7.45
CA VAL A 93 16.14 2.36 7.99
C VAL A 93 16.92 1.08 7.66
N PRO A 94 17.32 0.26 8.66
CA PRO A 94 18.02 -0.99 8.41
C PRO A 94 17.23 -1.90 7.46
N LEU A 95 17.90 -2.50 6.47
CA LEU A 95 17.26 -3.31 5.42
C LEU A 95 16.32 -4.39 6.01
N GLY A 96 16.73 -5.06 7.08
CA GLY A 96 15.90 -6.08 7.73
C GLY A 96 14.56 -5.55 8.26
N PHE A 97 14.49 -4.29 8.68
CA PHE A 97 13.26 -3.66 9.16
C PHE A 97 12.34 -3.36 7.97
N ARG A 98 12.91 -2.83 6.88
CA ARG A 98 12.19 -2.56 5.64
C ARG A 98 11.60 -3.86 5.06
N VAL A 99 12.42 -4.91 4.94
CA VAL A 99 12.03 -6.23 4.43
C VAL A 99 10.92 -6.85 5.26
N ARG A 100 11.03 -6.77 6.59
CA ARG A 100 10.00 -7.29 7.52
C ARG A 100 8.66 -6.60 7.30
N GLY A 101 8.64 -5.27 7.24
CA GLY A 101 7.39 -4.53 7.05
C GLY A 101 6.77 -4.75 5.67
N VAL A 102 7.57 -4.76 4.61
CA VAL A 102 7.06 -5.06 3.25
C VAL A 102 6.44 -6.46 3.20
N ARG A 103 7.09 -7.46 3.81
CA ARG A 103 6.54 -8.81 3.89
C ARG A 103 5.23 -8.86 4.67
N ALA A 104 5.15 -8.11 5.77
CA ALA A 104 3.96 -8.05 6.63
C ALA A 104 2.73 -7.48 5.94
N ILE A 105 2.87 -6.72 4.84
CA ILE A 105 1.74 -6.23 4.02
C ILE A 105 0.82 -7.39 3.60
N GLY A 106 1.36 -8.59 3.37
CA GLY A 106 0.56 -9.78 3.04
C GLY A 106 -0.53 -10.09 4.06
N ASN A 107 -0.30 -9.78 5.35
CA ASN A 107 -1.29 -9.98 6.41
C ASN A 107 -2.45 -8.99 6.32
N LEU A 108 -2.24 -7.78 5.77
CA LEU A 108 -3.36 -6.87 5.47
C LEU A 108 -4.32 -7.52 4.48
N TYR A 109 -3.79 -8.16 3.43
CA TYR A 109 -4.62 -8.87 2.46
C TYR A 109 -5.32 -10.08 3.06
N GLU A 110 -4.57 -10.93 3.75
CA GLU A 110 -5.11 -12.19 4.30
C GLU A 110 -6.11 -11.97 5.44
N THR A 111 -5.87 -10.97 6.28
CA THR A 111 -6.65 -10.76 7.50
C THR A 111 -7.60 -9.59 7.39
N LEU A 112 -7.11 -8.40 7.01
CA LEU A 112 -7.91 -7.18 7.07
C LEU A 112 -8.83 -7.06 5.86
N PHE A 113 -8.26 -6.99 4.66
CA PHE A 113 -9.01 -6.77 3.43
C PHE A 113 -9.96 -7.94 3.13
N ALA A 114 -9.48 -9.18 3.22
CA ALA A 114 -10.32 -10.35 2.99
C ALA A 114 -11.48 -10.51 3.99
N THR A 115 -11.39 -9.89 5.17
CA THR A 115 -12.46 -9.94 6.19
C THR A 115 -13.43 -8.77 6.08
N LEU A 116 -12.94 -7.56 5.82
CA LEU A 116 -13.73 -6.33 5.92
C LEU A 116 -14.35 -5.88 4.60
N ILE A 117 -13.79 -6.29 3.47
CA ILE A 117 -14.31 -5.93 2.15
C ILE A 117 -15.42 -6.93 1.78
N ASP A 118 -16.48 -6.43 1.14
CA ASP A 118 -17.53 -7.30 0.60
C ASP A 118 -16.91 -8.28 -0.43
N PRO A 119 -17.12 -9.61 -0.31
CA PRO A 119 -16.57 -10.57 -1.25
C PRO A 119 -16.98 -10.36 -2.71
N ALA A 120 -18.09 -9.65 -2.96
CA ALA A 120 -18.57 -9.29 -4.29
C ALA A 120 -17.94 -8.00 -4.84
N CYS A 121 -17.14 -7.27 -4.06
CA CYS A 121 -16.45 -6.08 -4.53
C CYS A 121 -15.38 -6.42 -5.59
N SER A 122 -15.36 -5.63 -6.65
CA SER A 122 -14.32 -5.56 -7.67
C SER A 122 -13.84 -4.11 -7.82
N ARG A 123 -12.74 -3.86 -8.55
CA ARG A 123 -12.27 -2.49 -8.80
C ARG A 123 -13.32 -1.61 -9.48
N VAL A 124 -14.19 -2.23 -10.29
CA VAL A 124 -15.34 -1.55 -10.93
C VAL A 124 -16.37 -1.10 -9.89
N GLY A 125 -16.42 -1.79 -8.75
CA GLY A 125 -17.22 -1.45 -7.57
C GLY A 125 -16.55 -0.50 -6.58
N VAL A 126 -15.31 -0.04 -6.83
CA VAL A 126 -14.72 1.08 -6.08
C VAL A 126 -15.41 2.35 -6.55
N THR A 127 -16.60 2.58 -6.00
CA THR A 127 -17.49 3.64 -6.47
C THR A 127 -17.03 4.99 -5.95
N VAL A 128 -16.95 5.94 -6.85
CA VAL A 128 -17.15 7.34 -6.49
C VAL A 128 -18.66 7.56 -6.46
N ASP A 129 -19.22 7.94 -5.31
CA ASP A 129 -20.67 8.17 -5.21
C ASP A 129 -21.09 9.41 -6.01
N SER A 130 -22.40 9.66 -6.09
CA SER A 130 -22.96 10.81 -6.84
C SER A 130 -22.49 12.18 -6.35
N SER A 131 -21.81 12.26 -5.20
CA SER A 131 -21.21 13.47 -4.65
C SER A 131 -19.69 13.57 -4.89
N GLY A 132 -19.09 12.64 -5.63
CA GLY A 132 -17.65 12.63 -5.84
C GLY A 132 -16.86 11.95 -4.73
N ARG A 133 -17.51 11.31 -3.75
CA ARG A 133 -16.84 10.67 -2.60
C ARG A 133 -16.34 9.30 -2.97
N ARG A 134 -15.13 8.94 -2.55
CA ARG A 134 -14.70 7.53 -2.59
C ARG A 134 -15.54 6.75 -1.58
N ALA A 135 -16.60 6.11 -2.05
CA ALA A 135 -17.58 5.45 -1.20
C ALA A 135 -17.02 4.17 -0.55
N ASP A 136 -15.92 3.63 -1.10
CA ASP A 136 -15.19 2.49 -0.54
C ASP A 136 -13.68 2.81 -0.50
N SER A 137 -13.25 3.56 0.51
CA SER A 137 -11.82 3.90 0.69
C SER A 137 -10.96 2.67 0.97
N LEU A 138 -11.55 1.64 1.60
CA LEU A 138 -10.86 0.40 1.95
C LEU A 138 -10.63 -0.49 0.73
N GLY A 139 -11.64 -0.64 -0.13
CA GLY A 139 -11.51 -1.31 -1.41
C GLY A 139 -10.53 -0.59 -2.33
N PHE A 140 -10.57 0.75 -2.38
CA PHE A 140 -9.61 1.54 -3.14
C PHE A 140 -8.16 1.23 -2.73
N VAL A 141 -7.85 1.30 -1.43
CA VAL A 141 -6.46 1.07 -0.97
C VAL A 141 -6.02 -0.37 -1.14
N CYS A 142 -6.93 -1.35 -1.00
CA CYS A 142 -6.66 -2.76 -1.31
C CYS A 142 -6.22 -2.94 -2.78
N PHE A 143 -6.87 -2.24 -3.71
CA PHE A 143 -6.56 -2.30 -5.14
C PHE A 143 -5.26 -1.53 -5.47
N MET A 144 -5.12 -0.30 -4.97
CA MET A 144 -4.05 0.63 -5.34
C MET A 144 -2.74 0.44 -4.55
N TRP A 145 -2.72 -0.42 -3.53
CA TRP A 145 -1.56 -0.55 -2.66
C TRP A 145 -0.26 -0.70 -3.45
N TRP A 146 -0.19 -1.69 -4.33
CA TRP A 146 1.01 -2.02 -5.10
C TRP A 146 1.28 -1.07 -6.27
N ASP A 147 0.31 -0.28 -6.72
CA ASP A 147 0.53 0.78 -7.72
C ASP A 147 1.49 1.85 -7.16
N VAL A 148 1.29 2.26 -5.91
CA VAL A 148 2.19 3.21 -5.24
C VAL A 148 3.60 2.66 -5.13
N TRP A 149 3.77 1.39 -4.74
CA TRP A 149 5.10 0.78 -4.59
C TRP A 149 5.86 0.70 -5.91
N SER A 150 5.15 0.38 -6.99
CA SER A 150 5.72 0.33 -8.34
C SER A 150 6.14 1.73 -8.84
N ASN A 151 5.37 2.75 -8.50
CA ASN A 151 5.63 4.15 -8.89
C ASN A 151 6.50 4.93 -7.89
N LEU A 152 6.90 4.32 -6.77
CA LEU A 152 7.68 5.00 -5.72
C LEU A 152 8.99 5.63 -6.23
N PRO A 153 9.79 4.99 -7.11
CA PRO A 153 10.97 5.63 -7.70
C PRO A 153 10.63 6.94 -8.43
N PHE A 154 9.54 6.95 -9.20
CA PHE A 154 9.09 8.13 -9.94
C PHE A 154 8.63 9.27 -9.01
N PHE A 155 7.93 8.94 -7.92
CA PHE A 155 7.54 9.94 -6.92
C PHE A 155 8.74 10.58 -6.23
N LEU A 156 9.76 9.79 -5.91
CA LEU A 156 11.00 10.30 -5.30
C LEU A 156 11.79 11.20 -6.25
N GLU A 157 11.89 10.83 -7.54
CA GLU A 157 12.54 11.67 -8.56
C GLU A 157 11.84 13.03 -8.71
N LYS A 158 10.52 13.04 -8.85
CA LYS A 158 9.75 14.29 -8.96
C LYS A 158 9.88 15.20 -7.73
N GLN A 159 9.96 14.61 -6.54
CA GLN A 159 10.15 15.38 -5.32
C GLN A 159 11.53 16.04 -5.28
N LYS A 160 12.60 15.32 -5.66
CA LYS A 160 13.96 15.87 -5.77
C LYS A 160 13.99 17.09 -6.72
N GLU A 161 13.31 16.98 -7.86
CA GLU A 161 13.18 18.09 -8.82
C GLU A 161 12.48 19.32 -8.21
N ALA A 162 11.41 19.09 -7.43
CA ALA A 162 10.64 20.15 -6.79
C ALA A 162 11.40 20.85 -5.66
N GLU A 163 12.16 20.10 -4.85
CA GLU A 163 12.88 20.61 -3.67
C GLU A 163 14.24 21.23 -3.98
N ARG A 164 14.73 21.08 -5.23
CA ARG A 164 16.11 21.43 -5.62
C ARG A 164 17.14 20.81 -4.67
N ASP A 165 16.84 19.63 -4.15
CA ASP A 165 17.70 18.93 -3.22
C ASP A 165 18.95 18.43 -3.96
N THR A 166 20.14 18.91 -3.54
CA THR A 166 21.43 18.53 -4.12
C THR A 166 22.17 17.48 -3.29
N ARG A 167 21.51 16.89 -2.27
CA ARG A 167 22.11 15.81 -1.47
C ARG A 167 22.48 14.62 -2.39
N PRO A 168 23.65 13.99 -2.21
CA PRO A 168 24.03 12.82 -2.98
C PRO A 168 23.02 11.69 -2.75
N ASP A 169 22.61 11.03 -3.83
CA ASP A 169 21.59 9.99 -3.83
C ASP A 169 22.12 8.72 -3.15
N ASP A 170 21.80 8.55 -1.87
CA ASP A 170 21.98 7.30 -1.13
C ASP A 170 20.68 6.51 -0.99
N SER A 171 19.57 7.01 -1.55
CA SER A 171 18.30 6.27 -1.65
C SER A 171 18.43 5.15 -2.68
N VAL A 172 18.87 3.99 -2.22
CA VAL A 172 18.80 2.75 -2.97
C VAL A 172 17.32 2.40 -3.10
N GLY A 173 16.72 2.73 -4.25
CA GLY A 173 15.31 2.53 -4.52
C GLY A 173 14.83 1.10 -4.26
N PHE A 174 13.51 0.90 -4.16
CA PHE A 174 12.91 -0.41 -3.81
C PHE A 174 13.44 -1.58 -4.66
N THR A 175 13.70 -1.35 -5.95
CA THR A 175 14.27 -2.31 -6.92
C THR A 175 15.77 -2.61 -6.73
N SER A 176 16.48 -1.82 -5.92
CA SER A 176 17.93 -1.94 -5.71
C SER A 176 18.30 -2.98 -4.65
N HIS A 177 17.30 -3.52 -3.93
CA HIS A 177 17.47 -4.53 -2.89
C HIS A 177 16.64 -5.77 -3.23
N PRO A 178 17.26 -6.87 -3.71
CA PRO A 178 16.55 -8.11 -4.04
C PRO A 178 15.67 -8.63 -2.89
N GLU A 179 16.10 -8.45 -1.64
CA GLU A 179 15.34 -8.89 -0.47
C GLU A 179 14.04 -8.10 -0.24
N LEU A 180 14.00 -6.82 -0.63
CA LEU A 180 12.79 -6.00 -0.59
C LEU A 180 11.83 -6.39 -1.71
N VAL A 181 12.37 -6.60 -2.90
CA VAL A 181 11.62 -7.09 -4.06
C VAL A 181 11.00 -8.46 -3.76
N ASP A 182 11.77 -9.40 -3.20
CA ASP A 182 11.30 -10.71 -2.76
C ASP A 182 10.21 -10.62 -1.68
N ALA A 183 10.32 -9.66 -0.76
CA ALA A 183 9.28 -9.41 0.23
C ALA A 183 7.97 -8.91 -0.42
N GLY A 184 8.07 -8.03 -1.42
CA GLY A 184 6.95 -7.60 -2.24
C GLY A 184 6.27 -8.76 -2.97
N TRP A 185 7.07 -9.63 -3.61
CA TRP A 185 6.56 -10.86 -4.24
C TRP A 185 5.85 -11.77 -3.23
N ALA A 186 6.42 -11.95 -2.05
CA ALA A 186 5.82 -12.77 -1.01
C ALA A 186 4.44 -12.23 -0.61
N ALA A 187 4.32 -10.92 -0.37
CA ALA A 187 3.08 -10.28 0.01
C ALA A 187 2.01 -10.33 -1.11
N MET A 188 2.38 -10.08 -2.37
CA MET A 188 1.44 -10.22 -3.50
C MET A 188 1.00 -11.68 -3.70
N LYS A 189 1.90 -12.66 -3.54
CA LYS A 189 1.52 -14.08 -3.59
C LYS A 189 0.54 -14.46 -2.46
N GLN A 190 0.71 -13.89 -1.27
CA GLN A 190 -0.21 -14.08 -0.15
C GLN A 190 -1.58 -13.46 -0.47
N ALA A 191 -1.62 -12.27 -1.08
CA ALA A 191 -2.85 -11.65 -1.55
C ALA A 191 -3.57 -12.49 -2.62
N LEU A 192 -2.85 -13.06 -3.58
CA LEU A 192 -3.41 -14.00 -4.56
C LEU A 192 -3.99 -15.27 -3.89
N ALA A 193 -3.53 -15.64 -2.69
CA ALA A 193 -3.99 -16.82 -1.96
C ALA A 193 -5.34 -16.67 -1.25
N THR A 194 -5.83 -15.44 -1.01
CA THR A 194 -6.97 -15.16 -0.10
C THR A 194 -8.35 -15.57 -0.62
N LYS A 195 -8.47 -15.97 -1.90
CA LYS A 195 -9.74 -16.20 -2.63
C LYS A 195 -10.69 -14.99 -2.70
N HIS A 196 -10.33 -13.87 -2.09
CA HIS A 196 -11.12 -12.64 -2.14
C HIS A 196 -10.86 -11.92 -3.47
N TYR A 197 -11.93 -11.61 -4.22
CA TYR A 197 -11.83 -11.07 -5.58
C TYR A 197 -10.92 -9.83 -5.65
N LEU A 198 -11.26 -8.78 -4.88
CA LEU A 198 -10.50 -7.53 -4.90
C LEU A 198 -9.05 -7.64 -4.42
N CYS A 199 -8.76 -8.56 -3.49
CA CYS A 199 -7.39 -8.83 -3.04
C CYS A 199 -6.55 -9.45 -4.17
N MET A 200 -7.12 -10.43 -4.87
CA MET A 200 -6.46 -11.03 -6.03
C MET A 200 -6.29 -10.00 -7.14
N GLU A 201 -7.31 -9.20 -7.42
CA GLU A 201 -7.27 -8.16 -8.45
C GLU A 201 -6.22 -7.09 -8.14
N GLY A 202 -6.14 -6.58 -6.91
CA GLY A 202 -5.10 -5.62 -6.50
C GLY A 202 -3.67 -6.17 -6.57
N ALA A 203 -3.48 -7.45 -6.24
CA ALA A 203 -2.18 -8.10 -6.40
C ALA A 203 -1.79 -8.27 -7.88
N LEU A 204 -2.74 -8.64 -8.74
CA LEU A 204 -2.53 -8.72 -10.19
C LEU A 204 -2.22 -7.34 -10.79
N HIS A 205 -2.93 -6.30 -10.34
CA HIS A 205 -2.64 -4.92 -10.74
C HIS A 205 -1.20 -4.52 -10.42
N GLY A 206 -0.76 -4.78 -9.18
CA GLY A 206 0.63 -4.62 -8.77
C GLY A 206 1.62 -5.37 -9.65
N LEU A 207 1.39 -6.67 -9.89
CA LEU A 207 2.26 -7.48 -10.76
C LEU A 207 2.33 -6.93 -12.19
N GLY A 208 1.24 -6.39 -12.73
CA GLY A 208 1.21 -5.78 -14.06
C GLY A 208 2.15 -4.58 -14.19
N HIS A 209 2.18 -3.69 -13.20
CA HIS A 209 3.10 -2.55 -13.21
C HIS A 209 4.58 -2.98 -13.19
N TRP A 210 4.86 -4.12 -12.57
CA TRP A 210 6.21 -4.69 -12.51
C TRP A 210 6.63 -5.46 -13.77
N GLN A 211 5.71 -5.72 -14.71
CA GLN A 211 5.99 -6.53 -15.88
C GLN A 211 7.15 -5.96 -16.71
N PHE A 212 7.25 -4.64 -16.84
CA PHE A 212 8.32 -3.99 -17.60
C PHE A 212 9.70 -4.18 -16.97
N ALA A 213 9.77 -4.31 -15.64
CA ALA A 213 11.02 -4.47 -14.91
C ALA A 213 11.42 -5.94 -14.74
N GLU A 214 10.44 -6.83 -14.50
CA GLU A 214 10.64 -8.22 -14.09
C GLU A 214 9.72 -9.20 -14.87
N PRO A 215 9.78 -9.24 -16.22
CA PRO A 215 8.79 -9.92 -17.04
C PRO A 215 8.74 -11.44 -16.82
N GLU A 216 9.89 -12.10 -16.61
CA GLU A 216 9.94 -13.53 -16.33
C GLU A 216 9.32 -13.87 -14.98
N THR A 217 9.65 -13.09 -13.94
CA THR A 217 9.13 -13.29 -12.58
C THR A 217 7.61 -13.09 -12.55
N VAL A 218 7.12 -12.02 -13.17
CA VAL A 218 5.68 -11.75 -13.30
C VAL A 218 4.97 -12.89 -14.02
N SER A 219 5.51 -13.33 -15.17
CA SER A 219 4.94 -14.45 -15.93
C SER A 219 4.84 -15.72 -15.08
N VAL A 220 5.91 -16.09 -14.35
CA VAL A 220 5.91 -17.28 -13.49
C VAL A 220 4.85 -17.20 -12.39
N ILE A 221 4.72 -16.04 -11.73
CA ILE A 221 3.74 -15.86 -10.65
C ILE A 221 2.31 -15.94 -11.20
N VAL A 222 2.03 -15.25 -12.30
CA VAL A 222 0.69 -15.21 -12.90
C VAL A 222 0.30 -16.57 -13.50
N ASP A 223 1.22 -17.24 -14.20
CA ASP A 223 0.96 -18.56 -14.77
C ASP A 223 0.66 -19.60 -13.66
N ALA A 224 1.39 -19.55 -12.54
CA ALA A 224 1.12 -20.40 -11.38
C ALA A 224 -0.24 -20.08 -10.72
N PHE A 225 -0.62 -18.81 -10.65
CA PHE A 225 -1.92 -18.38 -10.16
C PHE A 225 -3.06 -18.91 -11.03
N LEU A 226 -2.95 -18.76 -12.35
CA LEU A 226 -3.94 -19.24 -13.33
C LEU A 226 -4.07 -20.76 -13.33
N ALA A 227 -2.95 -21.48 -13.24
CA ALA A 227 -2.92 -22.94 -13.21
C ALA A 227 -3.54 -23.52 -11.93
N SER A 228 -3.34 -22.86 -10.78
CA SER A 228 -3.87 -23.31 -9.50
C SER A 228 -5.37 -23.03 -9.31
N ARG A 229 -6.01 -22.29 -10.22
CA ARG A 229 -7.42 -21.88 -10.11
C ARG A 229 -8.17 -22.01 -11.44
N PRO A 230 -8.59 -23.23 -11.82
CA PRO A 230 -9.34 -23.45 -13.04
C PRO A 230 -10.72 -22.76 -13.04
N GLU A 231 -11.33 -22.59 -11.86
CA GLU A 231 -12.67 -22.01 -11.69
C GLU A 231 -12.67 -20.49 -11.43
N LEU A 232 -11.58 -19.76 -11.78
CA LEU A 232 -11.58 -18.30 -11.70
C LEU A 232 -12.71 -17.69 -12.53
N PRO A 233 -13.41 -16.66 -12.01
CA PRO A 233 -14.26 -15.79 -12.80
C PRO A 233 -13.56 -15.33 -14.09
N SER A 234 -14.31 -15.27 -15.20
CA SER A 234 -13.74 -15.01 -16.53
C SER A 234 -13.08 -13.64 -16.64
N ASP A 235 -13.66 -12.64 -16.00
CA ASP A 235 -13.15 -11.28 -15.91
C ASP A 235 -11.83 -11.21 -15.13
N LEU A 236 -11.73 -11.87 -13.99
CA LEU A 236 -10.47 -11.92 -13.22
C LEU A 236 -9.39 -12.73 -13.94
N ARG A 237 -9.76 -13.78 -14.67
CA ARG A 237 -8.85 -14.53 -15.54
C ARG A 237 -8.31 -13.63 -16.66
N GLU A 238 -9.18 -12.87 -17.32
CA GLU A 238 -8.78 -11.90 -18.34
C GLU A 238 -7.85 -10.83 -17.76
N TYR A 239 -8.19 -10.29 -16.58
CA TYR A 239 -7.35 -9.31 -15.89
C TYR A 239 -5.98 -9.88 -15.51
N ALA A 240 -5.90 -11.15 -15.10
CA ALA A 240 -4.63 -11.81 -14.84
C ALA A 240 -3.78 -11.94 -16.12
N LEU A 241 -4.40 -12.26 -17.26
CA LEU A 241 -3.70 -12.29 -18.54
C LEU A 241 -3.23 -10.90 -18.97
N GLN A 242 -4.00 -9.85 -18.71
CA GLN A 242 -3.58 -8.45 -18.93
C GLN A 242 -2.39 -8.08 -18.04
N ALA A 243 -2.45 -8.40 -16.74
CA ALA A 243 -1.35 -8.20 -15.80
C ALA A 243 -0.06 -8.93 -16.23
N ARG A 244 -0.18 -10.14 -16.77
CA ARG A 244 0.95 -10.89 -17.32
C ARG A 244 1.70 -10.14 -18.43
N GLU A 245 0.99 -9.36 -19.23
CA GLU A 245 1.53 -8.57 -20.35
C GLU A 245 1.84 -7.11 -19.97
N GLY A 246 1.57 -6.70 -18.73
CA GLY A 246 1.76 -5.32 -18.26
C GLY A 246 0.62 -4.37 -18.63
N ASP A 247 -0.50 -4.89 -19.16
CA ASP A 247 -1.65 -4.13 -19.64
C ASP A 247 -2.65 -3.83 -18.52
N VAL A 248 -2.18 -3.27 -17.41
CA VAL A 248 -3.02 -2.86 -16.27
C VAL A 248 -3.31 -1.37 -16.32
N GLN A 249 -4.52 -0.99 -15.88
CA GLN A 249 -5.01 0.38 -15.78
C GLN A 249 -5.64 0.57 -14.40
#